data_AF-A0A5C8E2B3-F1
#
_entry.id   AF-A0A5C8E2B3-F1
#
_cell.length_a   1.000
_cell.length_b   1.000
_cell.length_c   1.000
_cell.angle_alpha   90.00
_cell.angle_beta   90.00
_cell.angle_gamma   90.00
#
_symmetry.space_group_name_H-M   'P 1'
#
loop_
_entity.id
_entity.type
_entity.pdbx_description
1 polymer ?
#
loop_
_entity_poly.entity_id
_entity_poly.type
_entity_poly.pdbx_seq_one_letter_code
_entity_poly.pdbx_strand_id
1 'polypeptide(L)'
;MAEDKKLDSLLERVYQDGVEKSNKKADEIISNAKSEADKILKDAEAKSEEIIKEAERKAEELKKNTITDVRMAGEQSISVLKQKIKELVSASVLEDGLKGAFADTNFLKDLILEVVKKWDVSSGDVAVYFPESKKGDIDSAFEKSIKSVIKNATINFDKKLSNGFRIVPDGGNYQMQFTDEDFVEFFSDFIKAKTEEVVFSK
;
A
#
# COMPACT_ATOMS: atom_id res chain seq x y z
N MET A 1 -82.94 74.65 -4.39
CA MET A 1 -81.63 75.30 -4.61
C MET A 1 -80.63 75.15 -3.44
N ALA A 2 -81.05 75.17 -2.16
CA ALA A 2 -80.12 74.98 -1.03
C ALA A 2 -79.83 73.50 -0.68
N GLU A 3 -80.75 72.57 -0.99
CA GLU A 3 -80.57 71.13 -0.76
C GLU A 3 -79.67 70.46 -1.80
N ASP A 4 -79.82 70.77 -3.10
CA ASP A 4 -78.95 70.24 -4.17
C ASP A 4 -77.47 70.59 -3.95
N LYS A 5 -77.17 71.85 -3.58
CA LYS A 5 -75.78 72.28 -3.28
C LYS A 5 -75.16 71.54 -2.09
N LYS A 6 -75.96 71.11 -1.10
CA LYS A 6 -75.47 70.33 0.03
C LYS A 6 -75.20 68.88 -0.38
N LEU A 7 -76.08 68.30 -1.19
CA LEU A 7 -75.93 66.95 -1.73
C LEU A 7 -74.71 66.84 -2.64
N ASP A 8 -74.52 67.80 -3.55
CA ASP A 8 -73.35 67.86 -4.44
C ASP A 8 -72.05 68.01 -3.63
N SER A 9 -72.03 68.84 -2.58
CA SER A 9 -70.85 68.98 -1.72
C SER A 9 -70.54 67.71 -0.92
N LEU A 10 -71.56 66.93 -0.53
CA LEU A 10 -71.38 65.65 0.15
C LEU A 10 -70.86 64.59 -0.84
N LEU A 11 -71.35 64.59 -2.08
CA LEU A 11 -70.86 63.70 -3.14
C LEU A 11 -69.39 63.96 -3.46
N GLU A 12 -69.02 65.23 -3.64
CA GLU A 12 -67.64 65.67 -3.87
C GLU A 12 -66.71 65.22 -2.74
N ARG A 13 -67.17 65.36 -1.49
CA ARG A 13 -66.40 64.95 -0.30
C ARG A 13 -66.23 63.44 -0.20
N VAL A 14 -67.29 62.67 -0.48
CA VAL A 14 -67.25 61.20 -0.53
C VAL A 14 -66.33 60.71 -1.65
N TYR A 15 -66.36 61.38 -2.80
CA TYR A 15 -65.48 61.08 -3.93
C TYR A 15 -64.02 61.37 -3.58
N GLN A 16 -63.72 62.54 -3.00
CA GLN A 16 -62.36 62.87 -2.53
C GLN A 16 -61.86 61.91 -1.45
N ASP A 17 -62.67 61.59 -0.44
CA ASP A 17 -62.33 60.60 0.58
C ASP A 17 -62.05 59.22 -0.04
N GLY A 18 -62.81 58.84 -1.06
CA GLY A 18 -62.62 57.59 -1.81
C GLY A 18 -61.31 57.57 -2.60
N VAL A 19 -61.00 58.66 -3.30
CA VAL A 19 -59.75 58.84 -4.06
C VAL A 19 -58.56 58.85 -3.11
N GLU A 20 -58.63 59.58 -2.01
CA GLU A 20 -57.54 59.70 -1.04
C GLU A 20 -57.25 58.37 -0.32
N LYS A 21 -58.30 57.62 0.07
CA LYS A 21 -58.15 56.26 0.60
C LYS A 21 -57.58 55.28 -0.42
N SER A 22 -57.95 55.42 -1.69
CA SER A 22 -57.43 54.57 -2.77
C SER A 22 -55.95 54.85 -3.05
N ASN A 23 -55.56 56.13 -3.07
CA ASN A 23 -54.16 56.54 -3.22
C ASN A 23 -53.30 56.03 -2.06
N LYS A 24 -53.77 56.18 -0.81
CA LYS A 24 -53.05 55.62 0.35
C LYS A 24 -52.83 54.12 0.25
N LYS A 25 -53.84 53.35 -0.17
CA LYS A 25 -53.70 51.91 -0.38
C LYS A 25 -52.73 51.58 -1.52
N ALA A 26 -52.75 52.34 -2.61
CA ALA A 26 -51.81 52.17 -3.71
C ALA A 26 -50.36 52.43 -3.25
N ASP A 27 -50.14 53.49 -2.48
CA ASP A 27 -48.83 53.82 -1.91
C ASP A 27 -48.35 52.74 -0.94
N GLU A 28 -49.23 52.20 -0.09
CA GLU A 28 -48.93 51.07 0.80
C GLU A 28 -48.52 49.82 0.00
N ILE A 29 -49.27 49.47 -1.05
CA ILE A 29 -48.96 48.32 -1.91
C ILE A 29 -47.59 48.51 -2.58
N ILE A 30 -47.31 49.69 -3.14
CA ILE A 30 -46.04 49.98 -3.81
C ILE A 30 -44.88 49.95 -2.79
N SER A 31 -45.09 50.50 -1.60
CA SER A 31 -44.09 50.48 -0.53
C SER A 31 -43.78 49.05 -0.08
N ASN A 32 -44.80 48.22 0.11
CA ASN A 32 -44.63 46.82 0.49
C ASN A 32 -43.92 46.03 -0.62
N ALA A 33 -44.32 46.22 -1.88
CA ALA A 33 -43.68 45.56 -3.02
C ALA A 33 -42.20 45.94 -3.15
N LYS A 34 -41.84 47.21 -2.94
CA LYS A 34 -40.43 47.66 -2.91
C LYS A 34 -39.67 47.03 -1.75
N SER A 35 -40.25 47.01 -0.55
CA SER A 35 -39.61 46.40 0.61
C SER A 35 -39.38 44.89 0.42
N GLU A 36 -40.30 44.19 -0.22
CA GLU A 36 -40.18 42.75 -0.49
C GLU A 36 -39.15 42.48 -1.58
N ALA A 37 -39.10 43.30 -2.64
CA ALA A 37 -38.07 43.24 -3.67
C ALA A 37 -36.66 43.46 -3.08
N ASP A 38 -36.50 44.46 -2.21
CA ASP A 38 -35.23 44.74 -1.53
C ASP A 38 -34.81 43.57 -0.62
N LYS A 39 -35.77 42.93 0.04
CA LYS A 39 -35.52 41.74 0.86
C LYS A 39 -35.06 40.56 0.01
N ILE A 40 -35.72 40.29 -1.11
CA ILE A 40 -35.34 39.22 -2.04
C ILE A 40 -33.93 39.45 -2.59
N LEU A 41 -33.59 40.70 -2.94
CA LEU A 41 -32.24 41.07 -3.39
C LEU A 41 -31.19 40.79 -2.31
N LYS A 42 -31.42 41.26 -1.08
CA LYS A 42 -30.51 41.00 0.04
C LYS A 42 -30.34 39.52 0.36
N ASP A 43 -31.44 38.77 0.37
CA ASP A 43 -31.41 37.33 0.62
C ASP A 43 -30.65 36.59 -0.50
N ALA A 44 -30.81 37.03 -1.76
CA ALA A 44 -30.08 36.48 -2.91
C ALA A 44 -28.58 36.83 -2.87
N GLU A 45 -28.22 38.06 -2.51
CA GLU A 45 -26.84 38.49 -2.32
C GLU A 45 -26.16 37.68 -1.20
N ALA A 46 -26.79 37.58 -0.03
CA ALA A 46 -26.27 36.81 1.10
C ALA A 46 -26.06 35.33 0.74
N LYS A 47 -27.01 34.73 0.02
CA LYS A 47 -26.88 33.34 -0.43
C LYS A 47 -25.78 33.17 -1.48
N SER A 48 -25.61 34.15 -2.38
CA SER A 48 -24.52 34.13 -3.35
C SER A 48 -23.16 34.21 -2.67
N GLU A 49 -23.01 35.08 -1.66
CA GLU A 49 -21.78 35.19 -0.87
C GLU A 49 -21.47 33.90 -0.13
N GLU A 50 -22.49 33.26 0.46
CA GLU A 50 -22.34 31.96 1.12
C GLU A 50 -21.86 30.87 0.15
N ILE A 51 -22.47 30.80 -1.04
CA ILE A 51 -22.09 29.83 -2.08
C ILE A 51 -20.65 30.06 -2.53
N ILE A 52 -20.25 31.32 -2.77
CA ILE A 52 -18.87 31.66 -3.19
C ILE A 52 -17.89 31.26 -2.09
N LYS A 53 -18.16 31.63 -0.83
CA LYS A 53 -17.29 31.30 0.30
C LYS A 53 -17.12 29.79 0.50
N GLU A 54 -18.21 29.04 0.34
CA GLU A 54 -18.18 27.57 0.43
C GLU A 54 -17.44 26.94 -0.75
N ALA A 55 -17.60 27.48 -1.96
CA ALA A 55 -16.84 27.04 -3.14
C ALA A 55 -15.34 27.30 -2.98
N GLU A 56 -14.94 28.48 -2.47
CA GLU A 56 -13.55 28.82 -2.18
C GLU A 56 -12.95 27.89 -1.11
N ARG A 57 -13.69 27.63 -0.03
CA ARG A 57 -13.27 26.69 1.03
C ARG A 57 -13.03 25.29 0.45
N LYS A 58 -13.97 24.77 -0.33
CA LYS A 58 -13.85 23.46 -0.99
C LYS A 58 -12.69 23.41 -1.98
N ALA A 59 -12.46 24.48 -2.73
CA ALA A 59 -11.35 24.57 -3.68
C ALA A 59 -9.99 24.53 -2.96
N GLU A 60 -9.84 25.24 -1.84
CA GLU A 60 -8.61 25.21 -1.06
C GLU A 60 -8.38 23.86 -0.39
N GLU A 61 -9.43 23.22 0.14
CA GLU A 61 -9.35 21.85 0.67
C GLU A 61 -8.94 20.84 -0.40
N LEU A 62 -9.57 20.91 -1.58
CA LEU A 62 -9.22 20.04 -2.71
C LEU A 62 -7.75 20.21 -3.09
N LYS A 63 -7.28 21.46 -3.24
CA LYS A 63 -5.90 21.78 -3.57
C LYS A 63 -4.92 21.21 -2.54
N LYS A 64 -5.20 21.42 -1.24
CA LYS A 64 -4.36 20.90 -0.15
C LYS A 64 -4.30 19.37 -0.17
N ASN A 65 -5.43 18.71 -0.37
CA ASN A 65 -5.52 17.25 -0.44
C ASN A 65 -4.74 16.74 -1.65
N THR A 66 -4.95 17.31 -2.84
CA THR A 66 -4.24 16.90 -4.05
C THR A 66 -2.72 17.05 -3.93
N ILE A 67 -2.22 18.14 -3.34
CA ILE A 67 -0.78 18.32 -3.10
C ILE A 67 -0.24 17.22 -2.16
N THR A 68 -1.02 16.88 -1.13
CA THR A 68 -0.65 15.82 -0.18
C THR A 68 -0.61 14.47 -0.87
N ASP A 69 -1.63 14.15 -1.67
CA ASP A 69 -1.72 12.89 -2.42
C ASP A 69 -0.56 12.72 -3.40
N VAL A 70 -0.22 13.78 -4.15
CA VAL A 70 0.93 13.78 -5.07
C VAL A 70 2.23 13.55 -4.32
N ARG A 71 2.44 14.20 -3.17
CA ARG A 71 3.63 13.98 -2.33
C ARG A 71 3.71 12.54 -1.85
N MET A 72 2.61 11.98 -1.35
CA MET A 72 2.54 10.60 -0.88
C MET A 72 2.83 9.60 -2.00
N ALA A 73 2.26 9.81 -3.20
CA ALA A 73 2.54 8.98 -4.36
C ALA A 73 4.03 9.04 -4.76
N GLY A 74 4.66 10.21 -4.65
CA GLY A 74 6.10 10.38 -4.85
C GLY A 74 6.93 9.60 -3.83
N GLU A 75 6.63 9.71 -2.54
CA GLU A 75 7.30 8.99 -1.46
C GLU A 75 7.13 7.46 -1.61
N GLN A 76 5.94 7.00 -1.96
CA GLN A 76 5.69 5.58 -2.26
C GLN A 76 6.50 5.09 -3.46
N SER A 77 6.57 5.89 -4.53
CA SER A 77 7.36 5.55 -5.72
C SER A 77 8.85 5.41 -5.39
N ILE A 78 9.39 6.31 -4.57
CA ILE A 78 10.77 6.24 -4.09
C ILE A 78 10.98 4.99 -3.24
N SER A 79 10.05 4.68 -2.33
CA SER A 79 10.13 3.48 -1.48
C SER A 79 10.16 2.19 -2.30
N VAL A 80 9.27 2.08 -3.29
CA VAL A 80 9.23 0.94 -4.22
C VAL A 80 10.53 0.83 -5.01
N LEU A 81 11.08 1.96 -5.49
CA LEU A 81 12.35 1.97 -6.20
C LEU A 81 13.50 1.49 -5.31
N LYS A 82 13.58 1.97 -4.06
CA LYS A 82 14.58 1.52 -3.08
C LYS A 82 14.48 0.01 -2.85
N GLN A 83 13.27 -0.51 -2.67
CA GLN A 83 13.06 -1.95 -2.49
C GLN A 83 13.57 -2.76 -3.69
N LYS A 84 13.20 -2.35 -4.91
CA LYS A 84 13.68 -3.01 -6.14
C LYS A 84 15.20 -2.99 -6.27
N ILE A 85 15.85 -1.89 -5.91
CA ILE A 85 17.32 -1.81 -5.91
C ILE A 85 17.91 -2.83 -4.92
N LYS A 86 17.37 -2.93 -3.69
CA LYS A 86 17.87 -3.91 -2.72
C LYS A 86 17.67 -5.35 -3.19
N GLU A 87 16.53 -5.65 -3.83
CA GLU A 87 16.25 -6.97 -4.42
C GLU A 87 17.27 -7.30 -5.51
N LEU A 88 17.53 -6.37 -6.44
CA LEU A 88 18.51 -6.56 -7.51
C LEU A 88 19.94 -6.74 -6.98
N VAL A 89 20.34 -5.95 -5.99
CA VAL A 89 21.67 -6.09 -5.36
C VAL A 89 21.78 -7.44 -4.66
N SER A 90 20.75 -7.84 -3.90
CA SER A 90 20.75 -9.12 -3.20
C SER A 90 20.87 -10.29 -4.18
N ALA A 91 20.08 -10.29 -5.25
CA ALA A 91 20.15 -11.29 -6.30
C ALA A 91 21.56 -11.32 -6.94
N SER A 92 22.08 -10.15 -7.34
CA SER A 92 23.39 -10.05 -7.99
C SER A 92 24.55 -10.49 -7.12
N VAL A 93 24.49 -10.26 -5.81
CA VAL A 93 25.58 -10.62 -4.88
C VAL A 93 25.52 -12.10 -4.50
N LEU A 94 24.33 -12.66 -4.36
CA LEU A 94 24.12 -13.99 -3.80
C LEU A 94 24.01 -15.10 -4.85
N GLU A 95 23.31 -14.86 -5.96
CA GLU A 95 22.93 -15.96 -6.87
C GLU A 95 24.13 -16.67 -7.47
N ASP A 96 25.08 -15.95 -8.08
CA ASP A 96 26.20 -16.59 -8.78
C ASP A 96 27.14 -17.32 -7.80
N GLY A 97 27.40 -16.70 -6.64
CA GLY A 97 28.26 -17.28 -5.60
C GLY A 97 27.65 -18.54 -4.97
N LEU A 98 26.36 -18.49 -4.62
CA LEU A 98 25.66 -19.62 -4.00
C LEU A 98 25.38 -20.74 -5.00
N LYS A 99 24.94 -20.43 -6.22
CA LYS A 99 24.76 -21.45 -7.27
C LYS A 99 26.08 -22.18 -7.55
N GLY A 100 27.18 -21.43 -7.65
CA GLY A 100 28.52 -22.00 -7.83
C GLY A 100 28.94 -22.88 -6.65
N ALA A 101 28.76 -22.42 -5.41
CA ALA A 101 29.11 -23.18 -4.22
C ALA A 101 28.30 -24.48 -4.09
N PHE A 102 26.98 -24.43 -4.28
CA PHE A 102 26.13 -25.62 -4.19
C PHE A 102 26.29 -26.57 -5.38
N ALA A 103 26.81 -26.08 -6.52
CA ALA A 103 27.26 -26.94 -7.61
C ALA A 103 28.57 -27.68 -7.30
N ASP A 104 29.36 -27.26 -6.31
CA ASP A 104 30.58 -27.97 -5.90
C ASP A 104 30.25 -29.11 -4.91
N THR A 105 30.47 -30.33 -5.36
CA THR A 105 30.24 -31.55 -4.56
C THR A 105 31.14 -31.57 -3.31
N ASN A 106 32.36 -31.02 -3.34
CA ASN A 106 33.19 -30.95 -2.13
C ASN A 106 32.62 -30.00 -1.08
N PHE A 107 32.09 -28.86 -1.51
CA PHE A 107 31.40 -27.93 -0.60
C PHE A 107 30.17 -28.60 0.04
N LEU A 108 29.35 -29.30 -0.76
CA LEU A 108 28.20 -30.03 -0.22
C LEU A 108 28.61 -31.07 0.83
N LYS A 109 29.68 -31.83 0.57
CA LYS A 109 30.25 -32.77 1.54
C LYS A 109 30.58 -32.06 2.85
N ASP A 110 31.39 -31.01 2.79
CA ASP A 110 31.86 -30.30 3.97
C ASP A 110 30.72 -29.65 4.75
N LEU A 111 29.72 -29.12 4.04
CA LEU A 111 28.51 -28.56 4.63
C LEU A 111 27.70 -29.63 5.37
N ILE A 112 27.49 -30.81 4.79
CA ILE A 112 26.80 -31.92 5.47
C ILE A 112 27.58 -32.34 6.72
N LEU A 113 28.90 -32.49 6.62
CA LEU A 113 29.74 -32.86 7.76
C LEU A 113 29.60 -31.86 8.90
N GLU A 114 29.56 -30.56 8.60
CA GLU A 114 29.44 -29.52 9.63
C GLU A 114 28.04 -29.46 10.25
N VAL A 115 26.99 -29.57 9.43
CA VAL A 115 25.60 -29.66 9.91
C VAL A 115 25.43 -30.84 10.85
N VAL A 116 25.91 -32.02 10.45
CA VAL A 116 25.80 -33.27 11.23
C VAL A 116 26.65 -33.23 12.51
N LYS A 117 27.78 -32.52 12.55
CA LYS A 117 28.54 -32.37 13.81
C LYS A 117 27.78 -31.55 14.84
N LYS A 118 27.04 -30.53 14.41
CA LYS A 118 26.26 -29.66 15.29
C LYS A 118 24.91 -30.26 15.66
N TRP A 119 24.44 -31.19 14.84
CA TRP A 119 23.16 -31.83 15.00
C TRP A 119 23.33 -33.24 15.55
N ASP A 120 22.77 -33.54 16.72
CA ASP A 120 22.86 -34.88 17.31
C ASP A 120 21.93 -35.87 16.57
N VAL A 121 22.27 -36.19 15.32
CA VAL A 121 21.54 -37.15 14.45
C VAL A 121 21.90 -38.61 14.78
N SER A 122 22.52 -38.84 15.94
CA SER A 122 23.13 -40.12 16.34
C SER A 122 22.13 -41.26 16.59
N SER A 123 20.84 -40.97 16.68
CA SER A 123 19.81 -41.91 17.12
C SER A 123 18.93 -42.39 15.97
N GLY A 124 19.51 -43.07 14.97
CA GLY A 124 18.72 -43.79 13.97
C GLY A 124 19.37 -43.92 12.59
N ASP A 125 18.66 -44.61 11.70
CA ASP A 125 18.97 -44.63 10.28
C ASP A 125 18.63 -43.26 9.68
N VAL A 126 19.40 -42.80 8.70
CA VAL A 126 19.22 -41.46 8.11
C VAL A 126 19.33 -41.56 6.61
N ALA A 127 18.38 -40.97 5.88
CA ALA A 127 18.44 -40.82 4.44
C ALA A 127 18.92 -39.42 4.05
N VAL A 128 19.94 -39.36 3.20
CA VAL A 128 20.42 -38.12 2.59
C VAL A 128 20.04 -38.14 1.11
N TYR A 129 19.30 -37.12 0.67
CA TYR A 129 18.84 -36.96 -0.70
C TYR A 129 19.64 -35.88 -1.42
N PHE A 130 20.05 -36.18 -2.64
CA PHE A 130 20.70 -35.24 -3.55
C PHE A 130 19.92 -35.11 -4.86
N PRO A 131 20.13 -34.04 -5.65
CA PRO A 131 19.63 -33.94 -7.01
C PRO A 131 20.09 -35.10 -7.88
N GLU A 132 19.25 -35.56 -8.82
CA GLU A 132 19.66 -36.60 -9.79
C GLU A 132 20.91 -36.20 -10.60
N SER A 133 21.09 -34.90 -10.86
CA SER A 133 22.27 -34.37 -11.56
C SER A 133 23.59 -34.70 -10.86
N LYS A 134 23.57 -34.96 -9.54
CA LYS A 134 24.75 -35.28 -8.73
C LYS A 134 25.11 -36.76 -8.69
N LYS A 135 24.32 -37.62 -9.35
CA LYS A 135 24.55 -39.08 -9.33
C LYS A 135 25.90 -39.50 -9.91
N GLY A 136 26.43 -38.74 -10.86
CA GLY A 136 27.78 -38.99 -11.42
C GLY A 136 28.92 -38.50 -10.53
N ASP A 137 28.66 -37.50 -9.67
CA ASP A 137 29.68 -36.84 -8.85
C ASP A 137 29.82 -37.47 -7.46
N ILE A 138 28.79 -38.17 -6.99
CA ILE A 138 28.76 -38.85 -5.69
C ILE A 138 29.33 -40.25 -5.84
N ASP A 139 30.64 -40.38 -5.57
CA ASP A 139 31.35 -41.64 -5.60
C ASP A 139 31.42 -42.34 -4.22
N SER A 140 32.01 -43.53 -4.19
CA SER A 140 32.16 -44.29 -2.93
C SER A 140 33.02 -43.58 -1.87
N ALA A 141 33.92 -42.66 -2.25
CA ALA A 141 34.72 -41.91 -1.29
C ALA A 141 33.89 -40.80 -0.63
N PHE A 142 33.05 -40.12 -1.41
CA PHE A 142 32.05 -39.20 -0.89
C PHE A 142 31.10 -39.92 0.07
N GLU A 143 30.53 -41.05 -0.33
CA GLU A 143 29.61 -41.80 0.54
C GLU A 143 30.26 -42.19 1.87
N LYS A 144 31.52 -42.67 1.83
CA LYS A 144 32.29 -43.00 3.03
C LYS A 144 32.50 -41.81 3.94
N SER A 145 32.69 -40.61 3.36
CA SER A 145 32.85 -39.37 4.12
C SER A 145 31.58 -39.06 4.92
N ILE A 146 30.41 -39.16 4.30
CA ILE A 146 29.13 -38.97 4.98
C ILE A 146 28.90 -40.07 6.04
N LYS A 147 29.15 -41.34 5.69
CA LYS A 147 28.98 -42.48 6.60
C LYS A 147 29.94 -42.46 7.80
N SER A 148 31.04 -41.72 7.71
CA SER A 148 31.98 -41.54 8.84
C SER A 148 31.39 -40.72 9.98
N VAL A 149 30.45 -39.83 9.68
CA VAL A 149 29.74 -38.99 10.67
C VAL A 149 28.31 -39.44 10.92
N ILE A 150 27.65 -40.08 9.94
CA ILE A 150 26.32 -40.68 10.07
C ILE A 150 26.44 -42.19 9.87
N LYS A 151 26.46 -42.97 10.98
CA LYS A 151 26.75 -44.42 10.94
C LYS A 151 25.85 -45.22 9.99
N ASN A 152 24.55 -44.90 9.93
CA ASN A 152 23.55 -45.62 9.13
C ASN A 152 22.97 -44.74 8.00
N ALA A 153 23.81 -43.93 7.35
CA ALA A 153 23.38 -43.11 6.22
C ALA A 153 23.07 -43.94 4.96
N THR A 154 21.87 -43.73 4.42
CA THR A 154 21.49 -44.13 3.06
C THR A 154 21.52 -42.91 2.14
N ILE A 155 22.04 -43.08 0.93
CA ILE A 155 22.13 -42.01 -0.07
C ILE A 155 21.12 -42.27 -1.16
N ASN A 156 20.27 -41.29 -1.42
CA ASN A 156 19.19 -41.34 -2.38
C ASN A 156 19.24 -40.13 -3.31
N PHE A 157 18.53 -40.22 -4.44
CA PHE A 157 18.45 -39.14 -5.41
C PHE A 157 16.98 -38.74 -5.63
N ASP A 158 16.69 -37.44 -5.56
CA ASP A 158 15.34 -36.87 -5.71
C ASP A 158 15.28 -35.98 -6.96
N LYS A 159 14.37 -36.30 -7.89
CA LYS A 159 14.12 -35.52 -9.11
C LYS A 159 13.58 -34.12 -8.84
N LYS A 160 12.93 -33.91 -7.70
CA LYS A 160 12.33 -32.62 -7.34
C LYS A 160 13.35 -31.67 -6.69
N LEU A 161 14.52 -32.19 -6.30
CA LEU A 161 15.57 -31.39 -5.71
C LEU A 161 16.49 -30.88 -6.83
N SER A 162 16.49 -29.57 -7.07
CA SER A 162 17.31 -28.96 -8.12
C SER A 162 18.79 -28.88 -7.72
N ASN A 163 19.07 -28.34 -6.53
CA ASN A 163 20.41 -28.14 -6.01
C ASN A 163 20.46 -28.37 -4.48
N GLY A 164 21.66 -28.62 -3.93
CA GLY A 164 21.85 -28.87 -2.50
C GLY A 164 21.54 -30.29 -2.03
N PHE A 165 21.02 -30.43 -0.81
CA PHE A 165 20.73 -31.74 -0.20
C PHE A 165 19.60 -31.67 0.84
N ARG A 166 19.04 -32.83 1.16
CA ARG A 166 18.04 -33.00 2.21
C ARG A 166 18.40 -34.17 3.12
N ILE A 167 18.28 -33.99 4.43
CA ILE A 167 18.51 -35.02 5.46
C ILE A 167 17.18 -35.39 6.11
N VAL A 168 16.87 -36.68 6.13
CA VAL A 168 15.62 -37.25 6.66
C VAL A 168 15.97 -38.41 7.61
N PRO A 169 15.78 -38.24 8.93
CA PRO A 169 15.91 -39.36 9.86
C PRO A 169 14.79 -40.39 9.66
N ASP A 170 15.12 -41.67 9.82
CA ASP A 170 14.15 -42.77 9.73
C ASP A 170 13.13 -42.72 10.88
N GLY A 171 11.85 -42.89 10.54
CA GLY A 171 10.73 -42.63 11.46
C GLY A 171 10.53 -41.15 11.85
N GLY A 172 11.26 -40.22 11.24
CA GLY A 172 11.24 -38.81 11.60
C GLY A 172 10.00 -38.05 11.12
N ASN A 173 9.36 -37.30 12.03
CA ASN A 173 8.29 -36.35 11.72
C ASN A 173 8.80 -35.06 11.04
N TYR A 174 10.08 -34.99 10.67
CA TYR A 174 10.72 -33.79 10.15
C TYR A 174 11.81 -34.14 9.12
N GLN A 175 12.12 -33.16 8.28
CA GLN A 175 13.21 -33.20 7.30
C GLN A 175 13.94 -31.86 7.31
N MET A 176 15.24 -31.86 7.07
CA MET A 176 16.03 -30.64 6.88
C MET A 176 16.50 -30.56 5.44
N GLN A 177 16.29 -29.41 4.82
CA GLN A 177 16.70 -29.14 3.45
C GLN A 177 17.66 -27.95 3.46
N PHE A 178 18.69 -28.05 2.63
CA PHE A 178 19.69 -27.02 2.44
C PHE A 178 19.89 -26.87 0.92
N THR A 179 19.23 -25.88 0.32
CA THR A 179 19.43 -25.50 -1.08
C THR A 179 20.08 -24.13 -1.20
N ASP A 180 20.61 -23.81 -2.38
CA ASP A 180 21.07 -22.47 -2.70
C ASP A 180 19.95 -21.44 -2.56
N GLU A 181 18.71 -21.77 -2.92
CA GLU A 181 17.57 -20.87 -2.71
C GLU A 181 17.30 -20.57 -1.23
N ASP A 182 17.37 -21.59 -0.35
CA ASP A 182 17.19 -21.40 1.10
C ASP A 182 18.23 -20.40 1.65
N PHE A 183 19.47 -20.47 1.15
CA PHE A 183 20.56 -19.57 1.54
C PHE A 183 20.45 -18.20 0.89
N VAL A 184 19.94 -18.09 -0.34
CA VAL A 184 19.61 -16.80 -0.96
C VAL A 184 18.58 -16.07 -0.10
N GLU A 185 17.52 -16.75 0.30
CA GLU A 185 16.49 -16.16 1.17
C GLU A 185 17.07 -15.73 2.51
N PHE A 186 17.84 -16.61 3.17
CA PHE A 186 18.48 -16.32 4.45
C PHE A 186 19.43 -15.11 4.39
N PHE A 187 20.31 -15.05 3.38
CA PHE A 187 21.30 -13.98 3.28
C PHE A 187 20.73 -12.68 2.71
N SER A 188 19.60 -12.73 1.98
CA SER A 188 18.99 -11.56 1.35
C SER A 188 18.73 -10.45 2.35
N ASP A 189 18.25 -10.75 3.55
CA ASP A 189 17.92 -9.72 4.53
C ASP A 189 19.17 -8.98 5.05
N PHE A 190 20.30 -9.68 5.18
CA PHE A 190 21.57 -9.07 5.53
C PHE A 190 22.09 -8.15 4.42
N ILE A 191 21.98 -8.57 3.16
CA ILE A 191 22.39 -7.76 2.01
C ILE A 191 21.47 -6.54 1.84
N LYS A 192 20.15 -6.71 1.99
CA LYS A 192 19.17 -5.61 1.96
C LYS A 192 19.45 -4.58 3.05
N ALA A 193 19.74 -5.02 4.28
CA ALA A 193 20.10 -4.14 5.39
C ALA A 193 21.39 -3.37 5.08
N LYS A 194 22.43 -4.05 4.59
CA LYS A 194 23.69 -3.39 4.24
C LYS A 194 23.53 -2.43 3.05
N THR A 195 22.68 -2.77 2.08
CA THR A 195 22.37 -1.91 0.93
C THR A 195 21.68 -0.63 1.38
N GLU A 196 20.76 -0.68 2.35
CA GLU A 196 20.15 0.53 2.93
C GLU A 196 21.21 1.45 3.56
N GLU A 197 22.13 0.88 4.34
CA GLU A 197 23.20 1.62 4.99
C GLU A 197 24.15 2.28 3.97
N VAL A 198 24.57 1.54 2.94
CA VAL A 198 25.62 2.01 2.02
C VAL A 198 25.07 2.90 0.91
N VAL A 199 23.89 2.58 0.38
CA VAL A 199 23.35 3.23 -0.83
C VAL A 199 22.39 4.36 -0.48
N PHE A 200 21.60 4.22 0.58
CA PHE A 200 20.50 5.14 0.87
C PHE A 200 20.69 5.98 2.14
N SER A 201 21.63 5.63 3.02
CA SER A 201 21.93 6.40 4.22
C SER A 201 23.10 7.37 3.95
N LYS A 202 22.76 8.57 3.45
CA LYS A 202 23.65 9.74 3.41
C LYS A 202 22.93 10.96 3.97
#